data_AF-A0A7V9DJN0-F1
#
_entry.id   AF-A0A7V9DJN0-F1
#
_cell.length_a   1.000
_cell.length_b   1.000
_cell.length_c   1.000
_cell.angle_alpha   90.00
_cell.angle_beta   90.00
_cell.angle_gamma   90.00
#
_symmetry.space_group_name_H-M   'P 1'
#
loop_
_entity.id
_entity.type
_entity.pdbx_description
1 polymer ?
#
loop_
_entity_poly.entity_id
_entity_poly.type
_entity_poly.pdbx_seq_one_letter_code
_entity_poly.pdbx_strand_id
1 'polypeptide(L)'
;HLGNLSPRELKEEEAYVQMRQATDEETRSRIVDELAWRADSDPASERWSFYRDFGRNRLIVIDSRCSRTLDPDNRRMVDDVEWRWLVDKANTSVDHLLVGTTLPYLLLPGIHDLEGWNEATAEGAWGKTYAKLGEKIRRAVDLEHWAAFRTSFDEMASLLNDVASGDGAPASVLVMSGDVHCSYTAEAHLPDAENSPTRVHQLVMSPFRNPLQRTVRVINRFLCSRVAHGLLGRAARRAGVVEPDITWAVDHGPWFENGLMTVEIDGRAAKVIVEIAEHEGTEQKLKLRGEYALSGLASEDDVTVRATSALG
;
A
#
# COMPACT_ATOMS: atom_id res chain seq x y z
N HIS A 1 3.66 4.59 18.07
CA HIS A 1 2.30 4.76 18.61
C HIS A 1 1.91 6.21 18.81
N LEU A 2 2.46 6.95 19.79
CA LEU A 2 1.94 8.28 20.17
C LEU A 2 1.86 9.32 19.03
N GLY A 3 2.78 9.28 18.07
CA GLY A 3 2.71 10.14 16.87
C GLY A 3 1.49 9.87 15.98
N ASN A 4 0.88 8.70 16.10
CA ASN A 4 -0.32 8.25 15.39
C ASN A 4 -1.61 8.73 16.06
N LEU A 5 -1.57 9.34 17.26
CA LEU A 5 -2.75 9.87 17.96
C LEU A 5 -2.82 11.40 17.95
N SER A 6 -4.01 11.95 17.69
CA SER A 6 -4.26 13.40 17.72
C SER A 6 -4.18 13.92 19.15
N PRO A 7 -4.03 15.23 19.38
CA PRO A 7 -4.04 15.80 20.73
C PRO A 7 -5.31 15.50 21.54
N ARG A 8 -6.44 15.21 20.88
CA ARG A 8 -7.67 14.78 21.53
C ARG A 8 -7.59 13.30 21.94
N GLU A 9 -7.20 12.44 20.99
CA GLU A 9 -7.05 11.00 21.25
C GLU A 9 -5.99 10.73 22.31
N LEU A 10 -4.87 11.46 22.31
CA LEU A 10 -3.84 11.35 23.36
C LEU A 10 -4.39 11.63 24.77
N LYS A 11 -5.40 12.49 24.94
CA LYS A 11 -5.99 12.75 26.26
C LYS A 11 -6.87 11.60 26.75
N GLU A 12 -7.40 10.83 25.82
CA GLU A 12 -8.26 9.68 26.07
C GLU A 12 -7.44 8.38 26.15
N GLU A 13 -6.17 8.42 25.72
CA GLU A 13 -5.28 7.26 25.67
C GLU A 13 -4.74 6.86 27.04
N GLU A 14 -5.18 5.70 27.53
CA GLU A 14 -4.95 5.24 28.90
C GLU A 14 -3.46 5.14 29.22
N ALA A 15 -2.68 4.47 28.38
CA ALA A 15 -1.26 4.29 28.60
C ALA A 15 -0.53 5.63 28.65
N TYR A 16 -0.91 6.57 27.77
CA TYR A 16 -0.33 7.92 27.77
C TYR A 16 -0.67 8.70 29.04
N VAL A 17 -1.93 8.66 29.47
CA VAL A 17 -2.39 9.34 30.71
C VAL A 17 -1.65 8.78 31.93
N GLN A 18 -1.55 7.45 32.05
CA GLN A 18 -0.83 6.80 33.14
C GLN A 18 0.67 7.16 33.12
N MET A 19 1.32 7.13 31.95
CA MET A 19 2.73 7.52 31.82
C MET A 19 2.98 8.98 32.24
N ARG A 20 2.04 9.88 31.95
CA ARG A 20 2.12 11.31 32.33
C ARG A 20 1.91 11.55 33.82
N GLN A 21 1.14 10.69 34.50
CA GLN A 21 0.86 10.78 35.93
C GLN A 21 1.93 10.09 36.79
N ALA A 22 2.61 9.08 36.26
CA ALA A 22 3.68 8.37 36.96
C ALA A 22 4.82 9.30 37.37
N THR A 23 5.22 9.23 38.64
CA THR A 23 6.26 10.10 39.24
C THR A 23 7.66 9.48 39.22
N ASP A 24 7.76 8.17 39.02
CA ASP A 24 9.01 7.39 39.03
C ASP A 24 9.21 6.60 37.73
N GLU A 25 10.45 6.21 37.47
CA GLU A 25 10.85 5.50 36.25
C GLU A 25 10.38 4.04 36.23
N GLU A 26 10.37 3.35 37.37
CA GLU A 26 9.94 1.96 37.49
C GLU A 26 8.48 1.79 37.05
N THR A 27 7.60 2.67 37.52
CA THR A 27 6.18 2.68 37.12
C THR A 27 6.02 2.96 35.63
N ARG A 28 6.79 3.90 35.06
CA ARG A 28 6.74 4.21 33.63
C ARG A 28 7.17 3.03 32.77
N SER A 29 8.24 2.34 33.15
CA SER A 29 8.70 1.14 32.46
C SER A 29 7.65 0.05 32.50
N ARG A 30 7.04 -0.20 33.67
CA ARG A 30 5.98 -1.20 33.82
C ARG A 30 4.76 -0.92 32.93
N ILE A 31 4.33 0.34 32.79
CA ILE A 31 3.21 0.72 31.90
C ILE A 31 3.53 0.37 30.45
N VAL A 32 4.74 0.67 29.98
CA VAL A 32 5.15 0.36 28.60
C VAL A 32 5.29 -1.14 28.39
N ASP A 33 5.84 -1.87 29.36
CA ASP A 33 5.98 -3.33 29.29
C ASP A 33 4.61 -4.01 29.27
N GLU A 34 3.69 -3.62 30.16
CA GLU A 34 2.33 -4.17 30.21
C GLU A 34 1.57 -3.88 28.91
N LEU A 35 1.71 -2.68 28.34
CA LEU A 35 1.15 -2.33 27.03
C LEU A 35 1.71 -3.24 25.92
N ALA A 36 3.02 -3.43 25.88
CA ALA A 36 3.68 -4.26 24.87
C ALA A 36 3.27 -5.73 24.97
N TRP A 37 3.26 -6.30 26.19
CA TRP A 37 2.84 -7.69 26.41
C TRP A 37 1.37 -7.91 26.10
N ARG A 38 0.51 -6.93 26.41
CA ARG A 38 -0.91 -6.99 26.06
C ARG A 38 -1.11 -6.99 24.55
N ALA A 39 -0.44 -6.08 23.84
CA ALA A 39 -0.52 -5.97 22.38
C ALA A 39 0.00 -7.24 21.67
N ASP A 40 1.05 -7.88 22.21
CA ASP A 40 1.59 -9.14 21.68
C ASP A 40 0.65 -10.34 21.95
N SER A 41 0.07 -10.41 23.15
CA SER A 41 -0.79 -11.54 23.56
C SER A 41 -2.20 -11.47 22.98
N ASP A 42 -2.72 -10.27 22.77
CA ASP A 42 -4.03 -9.99 22.19
C ASP A 42 -3.91 -8.89 21.13
N PRO A 43 -3.72 -9.22 19.85
CA PRO A 43 -3.57 -8.24 18.79
C PRO A 43 -4.76 -7.28 18.63
N ALA A 44 -5.96 -7.66 19.09
CA ALA A 44 -7.14 -6.83 19.05
C ALA A 44 -7.20 -5.81 20.21
N SER A 45 -6.31 -5.92 21.20
CA SER A 45 -6.27 -5.03 22.36
C SER A 45 -5.78 -3.62 22.02
N GLU A 46 -5.02 -3.47 20.93
CA GLU A 46 -4.46 -2.19 20.49
C GLU A 46 -4.74 -1.94 19.01
N ARG A 47 -5.20 -0.73 18.66
CA ARG A 47 -5.29 -0.29 17.26
C ARG A 47 -4.07 0.55 16.89
N TRP A 48 -3.27 0.05 15.96
CA TRP A 48 -2.10 0.77 15.43
C TRP A 48 -2.42 1.62 14.20
N SER A 49 -3.51 1.31 13.51
CA SER A 49 -4.08 2.15 12.46
C SER A 49 -4.61 3.46 13.03
N PHE A 50 -4.59 4.50 12.20
CA PHE A 50 -5.06 5.82 12.59
C PHE A 50 -5.50 6.63 11.39
N TYR A 51 -6.23 7.71 11.62
CA TYR A 51 -6.53 8.67 10.57
C TYR A 51 -6.20 10.10 11.01
N ARG A 52 -6.02 10.97 10.03
CA ARG A 52 -5.75 12.40 10.19
C ARG A 52 -6.44 13.21 9.12
N ASP A 53 -7.03 14.31 9.55
CA ASP A 53 -7.59 15.31 8.65
C ASP A 53 -6.62 16.48 8.49
N PHE A 54 -6.36 16.84 7.23
CA PHE A 54 -5.56 17.98 6.82
C PHE A 54 -6.44 18.91 5.99
N GLY A 55 -7.16 19.81 6.66
CA GLY A 55 -8.15 20.66 6.02
C GLY A 55 -9.27 19.81 5.40
N ARG A 56 -9.39 19.82 4.07
CA ARG A 56 -10.36 19.01 3.32
C ARG A 56 -9.83 17.66 2.85
N ASN A 57 -8.66 17.24 3.32
CA ASN A 57 -8.04 15.95 2.95
C ASN A 57 -8.00 15.01 4.16
N ARG A 58 -8.07 13.70 3.92
CA ARG A 58 -7.91 12.70 4.97
C ARG A 58 -6.81 11.71 4.63
N LEU A 59 -5.92 11.45 5.59
CA LEU A 59 -5.00 10.33 5.61
C LEU A 59 -5.56 9.24 6.52
N ILE A 60 -5.66 8.01 6.02
CA ILE A 60 -5.91 6.81 6.81
C ILE A 60 -4.66 5.94 6.70
N VAL A 61 -4.07 5.53 7.80
CA VAL A 61 -2.94 4.59 7.81
C VAL A 61 -3.43 3.28 8.41
N ILE A 62 -3.32 2.22 7.61
CA ILE A 62 -3.74 0.86 7.94
C ILE A 62 -2.52 0.11 8.47
N ASP A 63 -2.64 -0.45 9.67
CA ASP A 63 -1.71 -1.44 10.17
C ASP A 63 -2.01 -2.81 9.54
N SER A 64 -1.40 -3.05 8.40
CA SER A 64 -1.46 -4.34 7.71
C SER A 64 -0.44 -5.36 8.24
N ARG A 65 0.05 -5.23 9.48
CA ARG A 65 0.95 -6.21 10.12
C ARG A 65 0.30 -6.87 11.33
N CYS A 66 -0.03 -6.12 12.38
CA CYS A 66 -0.55 -6.72 13.62
C CYS A 66 -2.02 -7.14 13.50
N SER A 67 -2.81 -6.52 12.62
CA SER A 67 -4.23 -6.85 12.42
C SER A 67 -4.50 -8.00 11.44
N ARG A 68 -3.46 -8.65 10.90
CA ARG A 68 -3.61 -9.75 9.93
C ARG A 68 -4.26 -10.97 10.56
N THR A 69 -5.23 -11.54 9.87
CA THR A 69 -5.75 -12.87 10.18
C THR A 69 -5.10 -13.90 9.25
N LEU A 70 -4.33 -14.83 9.83
CA LEU A 70 -3.61 -15.88 9.09
C LEU A 70 -4.28 -17.26 9.18
N ASP A 71 -5.52 -17.31 9.66
CA ASP A 71 -6.34 -18.53 9.66
C ASP A 71 -6.42 -19.09 8.23
N PRO A 72 -5.96 -20.32 7.96
CA PRO A 72 -5.98 -20.92 6.62
C PRO A 72 -7.34 -20.88 5.92
N ASP A 73 -8.45 -20.93 6.67
CA ASP A 73 -9.80 -20.99 6.11
C ASP A 73 -10.44 -19.59 5.98
N ASN A 74 -9.85 -18.54 6.58
CA ASN A 74 -10.36 -17.17 6.54
C ASN A 74 -9.22 -16.14 6.65
N ARG A 75 -8.31 -16.16 5.68
CA ARG A 75 -7.19 -15.21 5.65
C ARG A 75 -7.67 -13.81 5.32
N ARG A 76 -7.22 -12.83 6.10
CA ARG A 76 -7.55 -11.41 5.90
C ARG A 76 -6.33 -10.52 6.13
N MET A 77 -6.18 -9.49 5.30
CA MET A 77 -5.11 -8.49 5.45
C MET A 77 -5.27 -7.68 6.74
N VAL A 78 -6.52 -7.42 7.12
CA VAL A 78 -6.92 -6.83 8.40
C VAL A 78 -8.15 -7.59 8.91
N ASP A 79 -8.32 -7.70 10.22
CA ASP A 79 -9.50 -8.34 10.80
C ASP A 79 -10.81 -7.56 10.53
N ASP A 80 -11.96 -8.17 10.80
CA ASP A 80 -13.27 -7.55 10.52
C ASP A 80 -13.54 -6.27 11.32
N VAL A 81 -12.94 -6.12 12.52
CA VAL A 81 -13.11 -4.92 13.34
C VAL A 81 -12.37 -3.76 12.70
N GLU A 82 -11.15 -4.02 12.26
CA GLU A 82 -10.29 -3.07 11.58
C GLU A 82 -10.84 -2.72 10.18
N TRP A 83 -11.37 -3.71 9.47
CA TRP A 83 -12.05 -3.49 8.19
C TRP A 83 -13.25 -2.54 8.32
N ARG A 84 -14.14 -2.78 9.29
CA ARG A 84 -15.30 -1.90 9.55
C ARG A 84 -14.86 -0.49 9.92
N TRP A 85 -13.78 -0.35 10.68
CA TRP A 85 -13.20 0.95 11.03
C TRP A 85 -12.67 1.67 9.77
N LEU A 86 -11.96 0.97 8.89
CA LEU A 86 -11.47 1.53 7.62
C LEU A 86 -12.63 2.06 6.77
N VAL A 87 -13.69 1.26 6.59
CA VAL A 87 -14.88 1.66 5.81
C VAL A 87 -15.53 2.92 6.41
N ASP A 88 -15.71 2.96 7.74
CA ASP A 88 -16.25 4.13 8.44
C ASP A 88 -15.38 5.38 8.22
N LYS A 89 -14.05 5.26 8.29
CA LYS A 89 -13.15 6.41 8.12
C LYS A 89 -12.99 6.85 6.68
N ALA A 90 -13.10 5.94 5.72
CA ALA A 90 -13.04 6.22 4.28
C ALA A 90 -14.32 6.88 3.77
N ASN A 91 -15.48 6.58 4.37
CA ASN A 91 -16.76 7.19 4.02
C ASN A 91 -16.85 8.63 4.55
N THR A 92 -16.21 9.56 3.85
CA THR A 92 -16.15 10.97 4.22
C THR A 92 -16.07 11.86 2.98
N SER A 93 -16.65 13.06 3.05
CA SER A 93 -16.59 14.05 1.96
C SER A 93 -15.27 14.85 2.04
N VAL A 94 -14.28 14.46 1.25
CA VAL A 94 -12.94 15.08 1.18
C VAL A 94 -12.56 15.48 -0.24
N ASP A 95 -11.59 16.37 -0.38
CA ASP A 95 -10.99 16.69 -1.68
C ASP A 95 -10.02 15.58 -2.12
N HIS A 96 -9.23 15.03 -1.20
CA HIS A 96 -8.36 13.87 -1.43
C HIS A 96 -8.40 12.89 -0.27
N LEU A 97 -8.46 11.60 -0.60
CA LEU A 97 -8.32 10.51 0.37
C LEU A 97 -6.95 9.84 0.18
N LEU A 98 -6.14 9.80 1.23
CA LEU A 98 -4.85 9.14 1.23
C LEU A 98 -4.94 7.90 2.12
N VAL A 99 -4.47 6.76 1.61
CA VAL A 99 -4.45 5.49 2.33
C VAL A 99 -3.01 5.00 2.42
N GLY A 100 -2.42 5.07 3.61
CA GLY A 100 -1.12 4.47 3.89
C GLY A 100 -1.26 3.00 4.29
N THR A 101 -0.48 2.12 3.68
CA THR A 101 -0.35 0.71 4.08
C THR A 101 1.10 0.28 3.91
N THR A 102 1.59 -0.66 4.73
CA THR A 102 2.99 -1.09 4.63
C THR A 102 3.26 -1.84 3.33
N LEU A 103 2.27 -2.59 2.82
CA LEU A 103 2.39 -3.41 1.63
C LEU A 103 1.60 -2.82 0.46
N PRO A 104 2.11 -2.89 -0.79
CA PRO A 104 1.37 -2.39 -1.93
C PRO A 104 0.08 -3.16 -2.13
N TYR A 105 -1.00 -2.41 -2.32
CA TYR A 105 -2.29 -2.96 -2.71
C TYR A 105 -2.23 -3.35 -4.20
N LEU A 106 -1.91 -2.39 -5.08
CA LEU A 106 -1.78 -2.62 -6.52
C LEU A 106 -0.34 -2.98 -6.90
N LEU A 107 -0.01 -4.26 -6.78
CA LEU A 107 1.31 -4.79 -7.16
C LEU A 107 1.60 -4.69 -8.66
N LEU A 108 2.87 -4.78 -9.03
CA LEU A 108 3.24 -4.98 -10.45
C LEU A 108 2.47 -6.19 -11.02
N PRO A 109 1.77 -6.08 -12.17
CA PRO A 109 0.77 -7.06 -12.59
C PRO A 109 1.25 -8.52 -12.63
N GLY A 110 2.47 -8.81 -13.10
CA GLY A 110 2.97 -10.19 -13.09
C GLY A 110 3.41 -10.69 -11.71
N ILE A 111 3.65 -9.83 -10.72
CA ILE A 111 3.82 -10.25 -9.32
C ILE A 111 2.44 -10.58 -8.73
N HIS A 112 1.44 -9.74 -8.97
CA HIS A 112 0.06 -9.98 -8.53
C HIS A 112 -0.48 -11.34 -9.04
N ASP A 113 -0.32 -11.62 -10.33
CA ASP A 113 -0.76 -12.91 -10.90
C ASP A 113 -0.02 -14.12 -10.31
N LEU A 114 1.28 -13.95 -10.01
CA LEU A 114 2.09 -14.99 -9.41
C LEU A 114 1.62 -15.31 -7.98
N GLU A 115 1.28 -14.27 -7.21
CA GLU A 115 0.74 -14.41 -5.87
C GLU A 115 -0.62 -15.11 -5.87
N GLY A 116 -1.55 -14.65 -6.71
CA GLY A 116 -2.87 -15.27 -6.82
C GLY A 116 -2.80 -16.72 -7.32
N TRP A 117 -1.88 -17.06 -8.23
CA TRP A 117 -1.65 -18.45 -8.63
C TRP A 117 -1.08 -19.30 -7.49
N ASN A 118 -0.12 -18.76 -6.73
CA ASN A 118 0.51 -19.46 -5.64
C ASN A 118 -0.47 -19.74 -4.49
N GLU A 119 -1.31 -18.77 -4.14
CA GLU A 119 -2.38 -18.89 -3.15
C GLU A 119 -3.37 -19.99 -3.54
N ALA A 120 -3.98 -19.89 -4.73
CA ALA A 120 -4.92 -20.91 -5.21
C ALA A 120 -4.28 -22.31 -5.24
N THR A 121 -2.99 -22.39 -5.58
CA THR A 121 -2.24 -23.64 -5.53
C THR A 121 -2.06 -24.15 -4.10
N ALA A 122 -1.75 -23.27 -3.14
CA ALA A 122 -1.59 -23.58 -1.71
C ALA A 122 -2.91 -24.03 -1.06
N GLU A 123 -4.04 -23.46 -1.47
CA GLU A 123 -5.40 -23.87 -1.06
C GLU A 123 -5.84 -25.20 -1.70
N GLY A 124 -5.07 -25.70 -2.67
CA GLY A 124 -5.23 -27.04 -3.21
C GLY A 124 -5.93 -27.10 -4.56
N ALA A 125 -5.95 -26.02 -5.35
CA ALA A 125 -6.47 -26.02 -6.72
C ALA A 125 -5.89 -27.16 -7.59
N TRP A 126 -4.67 -27.59 -7.30
CA TRP A 126 -3.98 -28.69 -8.00
C TRP A 126 -3.78 -29.95 -7.14
N GLY A 127 -4.47 -30.02 -5.99
CA GLY A 127 -4.38 -31.13 -5.03
C GLY A 127 -3.27 -30.98 -3.98
N LYS A 128 -3.28 -31.88 -2.99
CA LYS A 128 -2.50 -31.76 -1.74
C LYS A 128 -0.97 -31.74 -1.92
N THR A 129 -0.45 -32.32 -2.99
CA THR A 129 1.01 -32.35 -3.26
C THR A 129 1.50 -30.98 -3.73
N TYR A 130 0.75 -30.33 -4.60
CA TYR A 130 1.07 -29.00 -5.10
C TYR A 130 0.80 -27.92 -4.05
N ALA A 131 -0.18 -28.13 -3.15
CA ALA A 131 -0.40 -27.27 -2.01
C ALA A 131 0.86 -27.07 -1.13
N LYS A 132 1.57 -28.17 -0.83
CA LYS A 132 2.83 -28.10 -0.07
C LYS A 132 3.94 -27.37 -0.83
N LEU A 133 3.96 -27.46 -2.15
CA LEU A 133 4.92 -26.74 -3.00
C LEU A 133 4.60 -25.24 -3.04
N GLY A 134 3.31 -24.87 -3.18
CA GLY A 134 2.86 -23.48 -3.11
C GLY A 134 3.16 -22.83 -1.77
N GLU A 135 2.92 -23.54 -0.67
CA GLU A 135 3.27 -23.06 0.68
C GLU A 135 4.80 -22.91 0.85
N LYS A 136 5.61 -23.77 0.23
CA LYS A 136 7.06 -23.64 0.23
C LYS A 136 7.54 -22.43 -0.59
N ILE A 137 6.93 -22.17 -1.75
CA ILE A 137 7.21 -21.00 -2.58
C ILE A 137 6.80 -19.73 -1.84
N ARG A 138 5.63 -19.71 -1.18
CA ARG A 138 5.14 -18.59 -0.36
C ARG A 138 6.17 -18.15 0.67
N ARG A 139 6.69 -19.08 1.46
CA ARG A 139 7.70 -18.82 2.50
C ARG A 139 9.06 -18.38 1.92
N ALA A 140 9.37 -18.78 0.70
CA ALA A 140 10.67 -18.50 0.06
C ALA A 140 10.69 -17.16 -0.68
N VAL A 141 9.53 -16.66 -1.11
CA VAL A 141 9.42 -15.45 -1.95
C VAL A 141 8.74 -14.29 -1.20
N ASP A 142 8.39 -14.47 0.08
CA ASP A 142 7.74 -13.46 0.92
C ASP A 142 6.45 -12.91 0.28
N LEU A 143 5.60 -13.82 -0.20
CA LEU A 143 4.33 -13.51 -0.85
C LEU A 143 3.28 -13.22 0.23
N GLU A 144 3.40 -12.06 0.88
CA GLU A 144 2.52 -11.60 1.96
C GLU A 144 1.71 -10.36 1.62
N HIS A 145 1.67 -9.96 0.35
CA HIS A 145 0.96 -8.75 -0.10
C HIS A 145 -0.53 -8.98 -0.27
N TRP A 146 -1.25 -7.89 -0.53
CA TRP A 146 -2.71 -7.87 -0.66
C TRP A 146 -3.24 -8.89 -1.67
N ALA A 147 -2.49 -9.21 -2.73
CA ALA A 147 -2.90 -10.20 -3.73
C ALA A 147 -2.95 -11.64 -3.20
N ALA A 148 -2.27 -11.93 -2.07
CA ALA A 148 -2.33 -13.21 -1.36
C ALA A 148 -3.44 -13.26 -0.29
N PHE A 149 -4.28 -12.21 -0.20
CA PHE A 149 -5.42 -12.09 0.69
C PHE A 149 -6.65 -11.65 -0.12
N ARG A 150 -7.13 -12.53 -1.00
CA ARG A 150 -8.13 -12.17 -2.04
C ARG A 150 -9.35 -11.48 -1.50
N THR A 151 -9.95 -12.01 -0.44
CA THR A 151 -11.17 -11.42 0.11
C THR A 151 -10.93 -9.97 0.54
N SER A 152 -9.79 -9.69 1.19
CA SER A 152 -9.41 -8.32 1.56
C SER A 152 -9.05 -7.46 0.34
N PHE A 153 -8.49 -8.05 -0.73
CA PHE A 153 -8.24 -7.34 -1.98
C PHE A 153 -9.56 -6.90 -2.63
N ASP A 154 -10.52 -7.82 -2.77
CA ASP A 154 -11.82 -7.57 -3.39
C ASP A 154 -12.67 -6.59 -2.57
N GLU A 155 -12.59 -6.69 -1.24
CA GLU A 155 -13.22 -5.72 -0.33
C GLU A 155 -12.61 -4.32 -0.47
N MET A 156 -11.29 -4.20 -0.66
CA MET A 156 -10.62 -2.93 -0.95
C MET A 156 -11.00 -2.37 -2.31
N ALA A 157 -11.11 -3.22 -3.34
CA ALA A 157 -11.61 -2.81 -4.65
C ALA A 157 -13.04 -2.26 -4.55
N SER A 158 -13.90 -2.96 -3.82
CA SER A 158 -15.28 -2.55 -3.57
C SER A 158 -15.34 -1.20 -2.83
N LEU A 159 -14.54 -1.04 -1.77
CA LEU A 159 -14.47 0.22 -1.01
C LEU A 159 -14.00 1.38 -1.90
N LEU A 160 -13.02 1.16 -2.78
CA LEU A 160 -12.54 2.20 -3.70
C LEU A 160 -13.61 2.56 -4.74
N ASN A 161 -14.35 1.58 -5.27
CA ASN A 161 -15.50 1.81 -6.13
C ASN A 161 -16.58 2.65 -5.42
N ASP A 162 -16.94 2.31 -4.19
CA ASP A 162 -17.93 3.03 -3.39
C ASP A 162 -17.51 4.48 -3.12
N VAL A 163 -16.25 4.70 -2.72
CA VAL A 163 -15.69 6.04 -2.48
C VAL A 163 -15.65 6.87 -3.75
N ALA A 164 -15.25 6.27 -4.88
CA ALA A 164 -15.12 6.97 -6.16
C ALA A 164 -16.48 7.27 -6.81
N SER A 165 -17.49 6.42 -6.61
CA SER A 165 -18.83 6.58 -7.19
C SER A 165 -19.80 7.37 -6.32
N GLY A 166 -19.48 7.56 -5.03
CA GLY A 166 -20.34 8.23 -4.07
C GLY A 166 -20.54 9.74 -4.30
N ASP A 167 -21.61 10.28 -3.72
CA ASP A 167 -21.87 11.71 -3.71
C ASP A 167 -20.74 12.47 -2.99
N GLY A 168 -20.13 13.44 -3.67
CA GLY A 168 -18.98 14.16 -3.13
C GLY A 168 -17.65 13.42 -3.27
N ALA A 169 -17.54 12.52 -4.25
CA ALA A 169 -16.34 11.77 -4.58
C ALA A 169 -15.06 12.66 -4.58
N PRO A 170 -13.94 12.16 -4.01
CA PRO A 170 -12.70 12.91 -3.95
C PRO A 170 -12.12 13.11 -5.36
N ALA A 171 -11.29 14.14 -5.54
CA ALA A 171 -10.56 14.33 -6.78
C ALA A 171 -9.52 13.21 -7.00
N SER A 172 -8.97 12.67 -5.92
CA SER A 172 -8.19 11.43 -6.00
C SER A 172 -8.19 10.60 -4.72
N VAL A 173 -7.93 9.30 -4.90
CA VAL A 173 -7.58 8.37 -3.82
C VAL A 173 -6.13 7.92 -4.02
N LEU A 174 -5.28 8.18 -3.04
CA LEU A 174 -3.83 7.92 -3.11
C LEU A 174 -3.44 6.81 -2.14
N VAL A 175 -3.23 5.61 -2.66
CA VAL A 175 -2.75 4.47 -1.87
C VAL A 175 -1.22 4.50 -1.81
N MET A 176 -0.66 4.78 -0.65
CA MET A 176 0.78 4.93 -0.43
C MET A 176 1.33 3.69 0.28
N SER A 177 2.40 3.12 -0.26
CA SER A 177 3.02 1.92 0.32
C SER A 177 4.52 1.83 0.06
N GLY A 178 5.14 0.78 0.63
CA GLY A 178 6.56 0.46 0.47
C GLY A 178 6.79 -1.04 0.51
N ASP A 179 7.91 -1.44 1.13
CA ASP A 179 8.35 -2.81 1.41
C ASP A 179 8.71 -3.72 0.21
N VAL A 180 8.25 -3.39 -1.00
CA VAL A 180 8.70 -4.08 -2.21
C VAL A 180 10.02 -3.49 -2.70
N HIS A 181 11.00 -4.30 -3.07
CA HIS A 181 12.34 -3.84 -3.48
C HIS A 181 12.42 -3.05 -4.83
N CYS A 182 11.38 -2.31 -5.18
CA CYS A 182 11.33 -1.33 -6.26
C CYS A 182 10.30 -0.23 -5.94
N SER A 183 10.38 0.88 -6.67
CA SER A 183 9.44 2.00 -6.57
C SER A 183 8.71 2.18 -7.89
N TYR A 184 7.43 2.55 -7.85
CA TYR A 184 6.62 2.78 -9.04
C TYR A 184 5.37 3.58 -8.70
N THR A 185 4.72 4.10 -9.75
CA THR A 185 3.38 4.65 -9.69
C THR A 185 2.47 3.79 -10.57
N ALA A 186 1.24 3.57 -10.14
CA ALA A 186 0.22 2.91 -10.95
C ALA A 186 -1.11 3.63 -10.80
N GLU A 187 -1.88 3.71 -11.88
CA GLU A 187 -3.25 4.21 -11.90
C GLU A 187 -4.22 3.02 -11.99
N ALA A 188 -5.24 3.06 -11.14
CA ALA A 188 -6.30 2.08 -11.11
C ALA A 188 -7.50 2.57 -11.93
N HIS A 189 -8.05 1.67 -12.72
CA HIS A 189 -9.32 1.81 -13.41
C HIS A 189 -10.38 1.02 -12.66
N LEU A 190 -11.39 1.76 -12.20
CA LEU A 190 -12.54 1.30 -11.46
C LEU A 190 -13.74 1.19 -12.43
N PRO A 191 -14.19 -0.03 -12.80
CA PRO A 191 -15.27 -0.20 -13.77
C PRO A 191 -16.58 0.47 -13.34
N ASP A 192 -16.95 0.33 -12.07
CA ASP A 192 -18.20 0.88 -11.52
C ASP A 192 -18.14 2.40 -11.31
N ALA A 193 -16.95 3.00 -11.36
CA ALA A 193 -16.72 4.42 -11.23
C ALA A 193 -16.12 5.04 -12.51
N GLU A 194 -16.33 4.45 -13.70
CA GLU A 194 -15.74 4.92 -14.97
C GLU A 194 -16.09 6.39 -15.29
N ASN A 195 -17.29 6.84 -14.89
CA ASN A 195 -17.74 8.22 -15.09
C ASN A 195 -17.34 9.18 -13.95
N SER A 196 -16.66 8.68 -12.92
CA SER A 196 -16.22 9.49 -11.79
C SER A 196 -15.02 10.36 -12.17
N PRO A 197 -14.93 11.61 -11.67
CA PRO A 197 -13.71 12.40 -11.78
C PRO A 197 -12.57 11.90 -10.86
N THR A 198 -12.84 10.94 -9.96
CA THR A 198 -11.86 10.41 -9.01
C THR A 198 -10.78 9.60 -9.73
N ARG A 199 -9.53 10.01 -9.55
CA ARG A 199 -8.34 9.24 -9.96
C ARG A 199 -7.83 8.40 -8.79
N VAL A 200 -7.58 7.11 -9.00
CA VAL A 200 -7.02 6.23 -7.96
C VAL A 200 -5.60 5.86 -8.31
N HIS A 201 -4.64 6.22 -7.47
CA HIS A 201 -3.23 5.93 -7.69
C HIS A 201 -2.63 5.10 -6.57
N GLN A 202 -1.85 4.10 -6.93
CA GLN A 202 -0.88 3.46 -6.05
C GLN A 202 0.47 4.15 -6.20
N LEU A 203 1.00 4.64 -5.09
CA LEU A 203 2.33 5.24 -4.97
C LEU A 203 3.19 4.30 -4.13
N VAL A 204 4.27 3.77 -4.72
CA VAL A 204 5.17 2.85 -4.03
C VAL A 204 6.57 3.43 -3.99
N MET A 205 7.08 3.64 -2.78
CA MET A 205 8.46 4.04 -2.55
C MET A 205 9.03 3.23 -1.38
N SER A 206 9.92 2.30 -1.70
CA SER A 206 10.51 1.36 -0.73
C SER A 206 12.03 1.39 -0.49
N PRO A 207 12.91 2.12 -1.19
CA PRO A 207 14.33 1.77 -1.14
C PRO A 207 15.08 2.60 -0.08
N PHE A 208 15.47 1.92 1.01
CA PHE A 208 16.78 2.08 1.65
C PHE A 208 17.35 0.74 2.18
N ARG A 209 18.44 0.29 1.53
CA ARG A 209 19.35 -0.84 1.81
C ARG A 209 18.79 -2.28 1.68
N ASN A 210 18.74 -2.77 0.44
CA ASN A 210 19.48 -3.98 0.06
C ASN A 210 19.69 -3.96 -1.46
N PRO A 211 20.92 -3.83 -2.00
CA PRO A 211 21.11 -3.88 -3.44
C PRO A 211 20.69 -5.28 -3.93
N LEU A 212 19.48 -5.37 -4.47
CA LEU A 212 18.99 -6.59 -5.09
C LEU A 212 20.04 -7.08 -6.08
N GLN A 213 20.44 -8.34 -5.92
CA GLN A 213 21.31 -9.01 -6.88
C GLN A 213 20.75 -8.80 -8.29
N ARG A 214 21.62 -8.55 -9.27
CA ARG A 214 21.22 -8.22 -10.66
C ARG A 214 20.18 -9.21 -11.22
N THR A 215 20.29 -10.48 -10.85
CA THR A 215 19.34 -11.54 -11.20
C THR A 215 17.92 -11.26 -10.73
N VAL A 216 17.73 -10.80 -9.49
CA VAL A 216 16.40 -10.47 -8.95
C VAL A 216 15.80 -9.26 -9.67
N ARG A 217 16.61 -8.26 -10.02
CA ARG A 217 16.14 -7.12 -10.83
C ARG A 217 15.67 -7.56 -12.21
N VAL A 218 16.38 -8.49 -12.85
CA VAL A 218 15.98 -9.06 -14.15
C VAL A 218 14.68 -9.84 -14.03
N ILE A 219 14.52 -10.65 -12.97
CA ILE A 219 13.27 -11.38 -12.71
C ILE A 219 12.12 -10.40 -12.48
N ASN A 220 12.27 -9.40 -11.62
CA ASN A 220 11.23 -8.40 -11.38
C ASN A 220 10.87 -7.66 -12.67
N ARG A 221 11.86 -7.28 -13.48
CA ARG A 221 11.62 -6.64 -14.77
C ARG A 221 10.90 -7.56 -15.76
N PHE A 222 11.22 -8.85 -15.74
CA PHE A 222 10.51 -9.85 -16.52
C PHE A 222 9.06 -10.01 -16.03
N LEU A 223 8.81 -10.08 -14.72
CA LEU A 223 7.47 -10.13 -14.13
C LEU A 223 6.66 -8.86 -14.45
N CYS A 224 7.31 -7.71 -14.64
CA CYS A 224 6.65 -6.49 -15.13
C CYS A 224 6.29 -6.54 -16.63
N SER A 225 6.76 -7.52 -17.39
CA SER A 225 6.52 -7.58 -18.83
C SER A 225 5.10 -8.04 -19.15
N ARG A 226 4.51 -7.51 -20.22
CA ARG A 226 3.20 -7.94 -20.74
C ARG A 226 3.14 -9.45 -21.03
N VAL A 227 4.29 -10.04 -21.39
CA VAL A 227 4.39 -11.48 -21.66
C VAL A 227 4.23 -12.28 -20.36
N ALA A 228 4.92 -11.89 -19.29
CA ALA A 228 4.81 -12.56 -17.99
C ALA A 228 3.38 -12.45 -17.44
N HIS A 229 2.80 -11.24 -17.45
CA HIS A 229 1.40 -11.02 -17.06
C HIS A 229 0.43 -11.91 -17.87
N GLY A 230 0.59 -11.98 -19.19
CA GLY A 230 -0.26 -12.84 -20.03
C GLY A 230 -0.09 -14.35 -19.79
N LEU A 231 1.07 -14.81 -19.33
CA LEU A 231 1.32 -16.22 -19.00
C LEU A 231 0.83 -16.56 -17.59
N LEU A 232 1.15 -15.72 -16.61
CA LEU A 232 0.81 -15.90 -15.20
C LEU A 232 -0.69 -15.70 -14.98
N GLY A 233 -1.31 -14.67 -15.57
CA GLY A 233 -2.76 -14.51 -15.53
C GLY A 233 -3.51 -15.70 -16.13
N ARG A 234 -2.99 -16.33 -17.19
CA ARG A 234 -3.58 -17.59 -17.71
C ARG A 234 -3.42 -18.75 -16.74
N ALA A 235 -2.27 -18.87 -16.07
CA ALA A 235 -2.03 -19.91 -15.09
C ALA A 235 -2.93 -19.72 -13.85
N ALA A 236 -3.05 -18.48 -13.37
CA ALA A 236 -3.94 -18.07 -12.30
C ALA A 236 -5.39 -18.44 -12.64
N ARG A 237 -5.92 -17.98 -13.78
CA ARG A 237 -7.30 -18.32 -14.20
C ARG A 237 -7.55 -19.83 -14.28
N ARG A 238 -6.57 -20.61 -14.74
CA ARG A 238 -6.65 -22.07 -14.75
C ARG A 238 -6.67 -22.70 -13.36
N ALA A 239 -6.10 -22.03 -12.36
CA ALA A 239 -6.17 -22.41 -10.96
C ALA A 239 -7.48 -21.95 -10.29
N GLY A 240 -8.44 -21.39 -11.03
CA GLY A 240 -9.72 -20.90 -10.50
C GLY A 240 -9.66 -19.48 -9.93
N VAL A 241 -8.59 -18.73 -10.20
CA VAL A 241 -8.47 -17.31 -9.84
C VAL A 241 -9.49 -16.50 -10.63
N VAL A 242 -10.42 -15.87 -9.91
CA VAL A 242 -11.32 -14.83 -10.44
C VAL A 242 -10.52 -13.53 -10.59
N GLU A 243 -10.72 -12.83 -11.70
CA GLU A 243 -10.09 -11.52 -11.89
C GLU A 243 -10.77 -10.49 -10.98
N PRO A 244 -9.99 -9.61 -10.32
CA PRO A 244 -10.56 -8.62 -9.44
C PRO A 244 -11.35 -7.57 -10.22
N ASP A 245 -12.33 -6.94 -9.57
CA ASP A 245 -13.17 -5.88 -10.16
C ASP A 245 -12.50 -4.51 -10.14
N ILE A 246 -11.21 -4.52 -10.49
CA ILE A 246 -10.33 -3.37 -10.62
C ILE A 246 -9.18 -3.78 -11.54
N THR A 247 -8.82 -2.90 -12.47
CA THR A 247 -7.62 -3.08 -13.28
C THR A 247 -6.67 -1.93 -13.03
N TRP A 248 -5.38 -2.10 -13.28
CA TRP A 248 -4.42 -1.01 -13.11
C TRP A 248 -3.27 -1.12 -14.09
N ALA A 249 -2.68 0.03 -14.40
CA ALA A 249 -1.50 0.15 -15.23
C ALA A 249 -0.38 0.82 -14.44
N VAL A 250 0.84 0.30 -14.59
CA VAL A 250 2.03 0.95 -14.03
C VAL A 250 2.41 2.09 -14.97
N ASP A 251 2.24 3.33 -14.53
CA ASP A 251 2.53 4.52 -15.32
C ASP A 251 4.04 4.79 -15.38
N HIS A 252 4.71 4.66 -14.23
CA HIS A 252 6.11 5.00 -14.09
C HIS A 252 6.85 4.02 -13.19
N GLY A 253 8.07 3.65 -13.58
CA GLY A 253 8.88 2.62 -12.91
C GLY A 253 8.99 1.31 -13.70
N PRO A 254 9.36 0.19 -13.05
CA PRO A 254 9.91 0.13 -11.69
C PRO A 254 11.29 0.78 -11.60
N TRP A 255 11.53 1.49 -10.51
CA TRP A 255 12.82 2.07 -10.11
C TRP A 255 13.42 1.26 -8.97
N PHE A 256 14.74 1.18 -8.89
CA PHE A 256 15.45 0.37 -7.89
C PHE A 256 16.41 1.20 -7.03
N GLU A 257 16.55 2.47 -7.37
CA GLU A 257 17.34 3.48 -6.67
C GLU A 257 16.60 3.93 -5.42
N ASN A 258 17.33 4.18 -4.32
CA ASN A 258 16.80 4.85 -3.13
C ASN A 258 16.14 6.17 -3.53
N GLY A 259 15.03 6.54 -2.92
CA GLY A 259 14.30 7.73 -3.35
C GLY A 259 13.26 8.21 -2.35
N LEU A 260 12.66 9.34 -2.69
CA LEU A 260 11.59 10.00 -1.95
C LEU A 260 10.44 10.29 -2.92
N MET A 261 9.21 10.03 -2.46
CA MET A 261 8.00 10.53 -3.10
C MET A 261 7.38 11.59 -2.21
N THR A 262 7.18 12.78 -2.76
CA THR A 262 6.49 13.88 -2.09
C THR A 262 5.16 14.11 -2.79
N VAL A 263 4.06 13.96 -2.06
CA VAL A 263 2.72 14.29 -2.56
C VAL A 263 2.43 15.75 -2.20
N GLU A 264 2.19 16.57 -3.21
CA GLU A 264 1.75 17.96 -3.04
C GLU A 264 0.27 18.06 -3.41
N ILE A 265 -0.50 18.73 -2.54
CA ILE A 265 -1.94 18.91 -2.69
C ILE A 265 -2.26 20.40 -2.58
N ASP A 266 -2.95 20.93 -3.59
CA ASP A 266 -3.49 22.28 -3.62
C ASP A 266 -4.97 22.26 -4.02
N GLY A 267 -5.85 22.48 -3.05
CA GLY A 267 -7.29 22.32 -3.23
C GLY A 267 -7.68 20.91 -3.68
N ARG A 268 -8.13 20.78 -4.93
CA ARG A 268 -8.50 19.50 -5.60
C ARG A 268 -7.44 19.02 -6.59
N ALA A 269 -6.34 19.74 -6.74
CA ALA A 269 -5.20 19.33 -7.52
C ALA A 269 -4.20 18.56 -6.64
N ALA A 270 -3.70 17.44 -7.12
CA ALA A 270 -2.63 16.69 -6.49
C ALA A 270 -1.56 16.30 -7.52
N LYS A 271 -0.30 16.30 -7.09
CA LYS A 271 0.83 15.75 -7.86
C LYS A 271 1.78 14.99 -6.96
N VAL A 272 2.56 14.09 -7.56
CA VAL A 272 3.71 13.45 -6.90
C VAL A 272 5.00 13.91 -7.54
N ILE A 273 5.93 14.32 -6.69
CA ILE A 273 7.32 14.59 -7.04
C ILE A 273 8.12 13.36 -6.66
N VAL A 274 8.85 12.81 -7.62
CA VAL A 274 9.72 11.65 -7.41
C VAL A 274 11.16 12.11 -7.49
N GLU A 275 11.91 11.87 -6.41
CA GLU A 275 13.33 12.14 -6.34
C GLU A 275 14.10 10.85 -6.05
N ILE A 276 15.26 10.69 -6.66
CA ILE A 276 16.16 9.54 -6.42
C ILE A 276 17.47 10.02 -5.80
N ALA A 277 18.00 9.22 -4.89
CA ALA A 277 19.29 9.47 -4.27
C ALA A 277 20.41 9.08 -5.23
N GLU A 278 21.27 10.04 -5.53
CA GLU A 278 22.50 9.84 -6.29
C GLU A 278 23.72 10.23 -5.47
N HIS A 279 24.84 9.58 -5.77
CA HIS A 279 26.14 9.95 -5.21
C HIS A 279 26.83 10.96 -6.12
N GLU A 280 27.14 12.13 -5.59
CA GLU A 280 27.97 13.15 -6.24
C GLU A 280 29.27 13.31 -5.43
N GLY A 281 30.32 12.58 -5.83
CA GLY A 281 31.54 12.47 -5.03
C GLY A 281 31.29 11.78 -3.69
N THR A 282 31.50 12.50 -2.59
CA THR A 282 31.24 12.02 -1.21
C THR A 282 29.86 12.40 -0.69
N GLU A 283 29.09 13.21 -1.43
CA GLU A 283 27.76 13.66 -1.02
C GLU A 283 26.67 12.75 -1.59
N GLN A 284 25.59 12.59 -0.84
CA GLN A 284 24.33 12.02 -1.35
C GLN A 284 23.36 13.16 -1.59
N LYS A 285 22.86 13.28 -2.82
CA LYS A 285 21.87 14.29 -3.21
C LYS A 285 20.64 13.62 -3.77
N LEU A 286 19.49 14.23 -3.50
CA LEU A 286 18.25 13.90 -4.19
C LEU A 286 18.25 14.61 -5.55
N LYS A 287 18.01 13.85 -6.61
CA LYS A 287 17.79 14.39 -7.95
C LYS A 287 16.35 14.14 -8.36
N LEU A 288 15.71 15.18 -8.88
CA LEU A 288 14.38 15.10 -9.45
C LEU A 288 14.37 14.09 -10.59
N ARG A 289 13.52 13.09 -10.48
CA ARG A 289 13.26 12.09 -11.51
C ARG A 289 12.04 12.45 -12.36
N GLY A 290 11.03 13.04 -11.75
CA GLY A 290 9.84 13.51 -12.46
C GLY A 290 8.77 14.03 -11.52
N GLU A 291 7.81 14.75 -12.10
CA GLU A 291 6.60 15.24 -11.45
C GLU A 291 5.40 14.73 -12.24
N TYR A 292 4.41 14.18 -11.55
CA TYR A 292 3.28 13.51 -12.18
C TYR A 292 1.97 13.95 -11.53
N ALA A 293 0.98 14.33 -12.34
CA ALA A 293 -0.34 14.69 -11.84
C ALA A 293 -1.07 13.46 -11.31
N LEU A 294 -1.80 13.65 -10.21
CA LEU A 294 -2.56 12.60 -9.51
C LEU A 294 -4.07 12.89 -9.43
N SER A 295 -4.51 14.03 -9.94
CA SER A 295 -5.92 14.36 -10.10
C SER A 295 -6.13 15.19 -11.37
N GLY A 296 -7.34 15.13 -11.92
CA GLY A 296 -7.69 15.91 -13.10
C GLY A 296 -7.96 17.36 -12.74
N LEU A 297 -6.92 18.20 -12.74
CA LEU A 297 -6.94 19.66 -12.95
C LEU A 297 -5.48 20.15 -13.13
N ALA A 298 -4.85 19.71 -14.22
CA ALA A 298 -3.76 20.47 -14.83
C ALA A 298 -4.23 20.78 -16.26
N SER A 299 -4.31 22.06 -16.62
CA SER A 299 -4.51 22.47 -18.01
C SER A 299 -3.49 21.75 -18.91
N GLU A 300 -3.90 21.40 -20.12
CA GLU A 300 -3.11 20.69 -21.14
C GLU A 300 -1.73 21.32 -21.46
N ASP A 301 -1.40 22.49 -20.89
CA ASP A 301 -0.16 23.24 -21.12
C ASP A 301 0.94 23.05 -20.05
N ASP A 302 0.75 22.28 -18.97
CA ASP A 302 1.75 22.20 -17.88
C ASP A 302 2.58 20.91 -17.82
N VAL A 303 2.56 20.10 -18.89
CA VAL A 303 3.53 19.02 -19.05
C VAL A 303 4.87 19.61 -19.50
N THR A 304 5.57 20.30 -18.58
CA THR A 304 6.98 20.61 -18.79
C THR A 304 7.80 19.34 -18.60
N VAL A 305 7.90 18.51 -19.64
CA VAL A 305 8.93 17.46 -19.72
C VAL A 305 10.29 18.16 -19.86
N ARG A 306 10.94 18.47 -18.75
CA ARG A 306 12.41 18.64 -18.72
C ARG A 306 13.04 17.30 -18.37
N ALA A 307 13.06 16.41 -19.35
CA ALA A 307 13.96 15.25 -19.32
C ALA A 307 15.39 15.75 -19.58
N THR A 308 16.14 16.01 -18.51
CA THR A 308 17.59 16.22 -18.64
C THR A 308 18.26 14.86 -18.74
N SER A 309 18.52 14.40 -19.96
CA SER A 309 19.44 13.29 -20.19
C SER A 309 20.85 13.77 -19.91
N ALA A 310 21.43 13.38 -18.77
CA ALA A 310 22.88 13.39 -18.61
C ALA A 310 23.39 11.98 -18.92
N LEU A 311 23.63 11.73 -20.22
CA LEU A 311 24.61 10.73 -20.63
C LEU A 311 26.00 11.31 -20.36
N GLY A 312 26.74 10.63 -19.49
CA GLY A 312 28.18 10.77 -19.27
C GLY A 312 28.72 9.44 -18.78
#